data_AF-A0ABC9TVN1-F1
#
_entry.id   AF-A0ABC9TVN1-F1
#
_cell.length_a   1.000
_cell.length_b   1.000
_cell.length_c   1.000
_cell.angle_alpha   90.00
_cell.angle_beta   90.00
_cell.angle_gamma   90.00
#
_symmetry.space_group_name_H-M   'P 1'
#
loop_
_entity.id
_entity.type
_entity.pdbx_description
1 polymer ?
#
loop_
_entity_poly.entity_id
_entity_poly.type
_entity_poly.pdbx_seq_one_letter_code
_entity_poly.pdbx_strand_id
1 'polypeptide(L)'
;MKKYLKVLCTAAALTCCMSFPAFAAETRAEYKEASAAVRSEIKELDGEIKPLTEENKIVSAKYKSIRLAKKNGQTLSVEKENWKKAKELHKSIVEIRKEMKATAVKPLKAEAKAQVKAKEFDSAIGTLNEVLDAKKARLASLKEINEIWEQIDSLIE
;
A
#
# COMPACT_ATOMS: atom_id res chain seq x y z
N MET A 1 15.50 -24.91 -32.03
CA MET A 1 16.41 -25.99 -31.59
C MET A 1 17.13 -25.55 -30.33
N LYS A 2 16.91 -26.30 -29.24
CA LYS A 2 17.78 -26.59 -28.08
C LYS A 2 18.52 -25.38 -27.45
N LYS A 3 18.35 -25.07 -26.16
CA LYS A 3 18.88 -25.92 -25.08
C LYS A 3 18.48 -25.45 -23.65
N TYR A 4 17.90 -26.42 -22.93
CA TYR A 4 17.93 -26.73 -21.47
C TYR A 4 17.27 -25.79 -20.44
N LEU A 5 16.18 -26.19 -19.76
CA LEU A 5 16.01 -27.22 -18.71
C LEU A 5 16.42 -26.76 -17.30
N LYS A 6 15.40 -26.74 -16.41
CA LYS A 6 15.44 -27.08 -14.98
C LYS A 6 16.24 -26.21 -14.03
N VAL A 7 15.52 -25.34 -13.32
CA VAL A 7 15.61 -25.23 -11.86
C VAL A 7 14.17 -25.28 -11.34
N LEU A 8 13.59 -26.48 -11.25
CA LEU A 8 13.40 -27.21 -10.00
C LEU A 8 12.71 -26.38 -8.92
N CYS A 9 11.40 -26.62 -8.78
CA CYS A 9 10.75 -26.67 -7.48
C CYS A 9 11.62 -27.48 -6.51
N THR A 10 12.24 -26.80 -5.55
CA THR A 10 12.64 -27.35 -4.27
C THR A 10 11.84 -26.58 -3.23
N ALA A 11 10.74 -27.18 -2.79
CA ALA A 11 10.68 -27.86 -1.50
C ALA A 11 10.53 -26.81 -0.38
N ALA A 12 9.31 -26.51 0.01
CA ALA A 12 8.52 -27.29 0.96
C ALA A 12 8.58 -26.63 2.34
N ALA A 13 7.39 -26.36 2.87
CA ALA A 13 7.12 -26.33 4.29
C ALA A 13 7.99 -25.39 5.16
N LEU A 14 7.64 -24.11 5.15
CA LEU A 14 7.52 -23.39 6.42
C LEU A 14 6.05 -23.36 6.86
N THR A 15 5.41 -24.54 6.84
CA THR A 15 4.44 -24.90 7.86
C THR A 15 5.19 -25.14 9.16
N CYS A 16 5.73 -24.08 9.76
CA CYS A 16 5.88 -24.06 11.21
C CYS A 16 4.57 -23.49 11.75
N CYS A 17 3.58 -24.38 11.89
CA CYS A 17 2.64 -24.29 12.99
C CYS A 17 3.43 -24.46 14.30
N MET A 18 4.29 -23.50 14.61
CA MET A 18 4.61 -23.24 16.01
C MET A 18 3.39 -22.47 16.49
N SER A 19 2.39 -23.21 16.97
CA SER A 19 1.53 -22.68 18.01
C SER A 19 2.47 -22.24 19.12
N PHE A 20 2.94 -21.00 19.06
CA PHE A 20 3.59 -20.37 20.19
C PHE A 20 2.61 -20.56 21.35
N PRO A 21 3.07 -21.05 22.52
CA PRO A 21 2.31 -20.78 23.72
C PRO A 21 2.01 -19.28 23.68
N ALA A 22 0.82 -18.86 24.09
CA ALA A 22 0.55 -17.47 24.44
C ALA A 22 1.41 -17.10 25.66
N PHE A 23 2.72 -17.22 25.51
CA PHE A 23 3.73 -16.76 26.42
C PHE A 23 3.62 -15.25 26.25
N ALA A 24 2.96 -14.62 27.21
CA ALA A 24 3.04 -13.18 27.37
C ALA A 24 4.51 -12.84 27.24
N ALA A 25 4.89 -12.07 26.23
CA ALA A 25 6.31 -11.79 26.02
C ALA A 25 6.76 -11.02 27.27
N GLU A 26 7.53 -11.65 28.15
CA GLU A 26 7.95 -11.03 29.42
C GLU A 26 9.22 -10.20 29.18
N THR A 27 9.98 -10.58 28.14
CA THR A 27 11.21 -9.92 27.75
C THR A 27 11.12 -9.23 26.39
N ARG A 28 11.95 -8.21 26.22
CA ARG A 28 12.09 -7.51 24.93
C ARG A 28 12.63 -8.42 23.82
N ALA A 29 13.32 -9.51 24.18
CA ALA A 29 13.84 -10.48 23.21
C ALA A 29 12.69 -11.31 22.62
N GLU A 30 11.84 -11.88 23.48
CA GLU A 30 10.62 -12.61 23.07
C GLU A 30 9.70 -11.74 22.22
N TYR A 31 9.49 -10.47 22.63
CA TYR A 31 8.70 -9.54 21.83
C TYR A 31 9.28 -9.32 20.42
N LYS A 32 10.61 -9.23 20.29
CA LYS A 32 11.25 -9.04 18.98
C LYS A 32 11.04 -10.25 18.08
N GLU A 33 11.12 -11.45 18.64
CA GLU A 33 10.90 -12.71 17.93
C GLU A 33 9.43 -12.86 17.52
N ALA A 34 8.50 -12.69 18.47
CA ALA A 34 7.07 -12.78 18.23
C ALA A 34 6.55 -11.74 17.23
N SER A 35 7.11 -10.53 17.23
CA SER A 35 6.74 -9.47 16.27
C SER A 35 7.54 -9.49 14.96
N ALA A 36 8.50 -10.40 14.78
CA ALA A 36 9.39 -10.40 13.62
C ALA A 36 8.63 -10.55 12.30
N ALA A 37 7.70 -11.52 12.23
CA ALA A 37 6.88 -11.77 11.05
C ALA A 37 6.04 -10.52 10.67
N VAL A 38 5.29 -9.98 11.63
CA VAL A 38 4.45 -8.78 11.46
C VAL A 38 5.28 -7.58 10.98
N ARG A 39 6.49 -7.40 11.53
CA ARG A 39 7.40 -6.33 11.10
C ARG A 39 7.94 -6.52 9.69
N SER A 40 8.21 -7.77 9.27
CA SER A 40 8.61 -8.08 7.90
C SER A 40 7.49 -7.75 6.93
N GLU A 41 6.27 -8.22 7.20
CA GLU A 41 5.10 -7.92 6.36
C GLU A 41 4.85 -6.42 6.25
N ILE A 42 4.93 -5.68 7.35
CA ILE A 42 4.80 -4.21 7.35
C ILE A 42 5.84 -3.57 6.41
N LYS A 43 7.07 -4.08 6.41
CA LYS A 43 8.18 -3.57 5.58
C LYS A 43 7.97 -3.90 4.10
N GLU A 44 7.50 -5.11 3.79
CA GLU A 44 7.16 -5.53 2.43
C GLU A 44 6.02 -4.68 1.85
N LEU A 45 4.94 -4.47 2.62
CA LEU A 45 3.86 -3.57 2.23
C LEU A 45 4.34 -2.13 2.05
N ASP A 46 5.26 -1.64 2.89
CA ASP A 46 5.90 -0.33 2.69
C ASP A 46 6.72 -0.28 1.37
N GLY A 47 7.27 -1.41 0.94
CA GLY A 47 7.93 -1.58 -0.35
C GLY A 47 6.98 -1.53 -1.54
N GLU A 48 5.75 -2.04 -1.42
CA GLU A 48 4.71 -1.96 -2.47
C GLU A 48 4.00 -0.60 -2.51
N ILE A 49 3.71 0.01 -1.35
CA ILE A 49 2.94 1.26 -1.27
C ILE A 49 3.70 2.45 -1.87
N LYS A 50 5.03 2.51 -1.65
CA LYS A 50 5.87 3.63 -2.11
C LYS A 50 5.89 3.79 -3.64
N PRO A 51 6.25 2.79 -4.45
CA PRO A 51 6.28 2.92 -5.90
C PRO A 51 4.92 3.31 -6.48
N LEU A 52 3.84 2.65 -6.04
CA LEU A 52 2.47 3.02 -6.45
C LEU A 52 2.13 4.47 -6.13
N THR A 53 2.60 4.99 -5.00
CA THR A 53 2.39 6.40 -4.63
C THR A 53 3.16 7.35 -5.54
N GLU A 54 4.35 6.95 -5.99
CA GLU A 54 5.19 7.74 -6.89
C GLU A 54 4.64 7.73 -8.33
N GLU A 55 4.28 6.56 -8.86
CA GLU A 55 3.64 6.41 -10.17
C GLU A 55 2.33 7.23 -10.25
N ASN A 56 1.47 7.09 -9.24
CA ASN A 56 0.23 7.86 -9.15
C ASN A 56 0.46 9.38 -9.11
N LYS A 57 1.58 9.85 -8.56
CA LYS A 57 1.92 11.29 -8.57
C LYS A 57 2.29 11.77 -9.96
N ILE A 58 3.02 10.96 -10.73
CA ILE A 58 3.45 11.30 -12.10
C ILE A 58 2.22 11.50 -12.98
N VAL A 59 1.35 10.50 -13.05
CA VAL A 59 0.13 10.58 -13.88
C VAL A 59 -0.82 11.67 -13.38
N SER A 60 -0.96 11.80 -12.05
CA SER A 60 -1.77 12.90 -11.48
C SER A 60 -1.24 14.29 -11.85
N ALA A 61 0.08 14.46 -11.95
CA ALA A 61 0.68 15.71 -12.39
C ALA A 61 0.40 15.99 -13.87
N LYS A 62 0.53 14.98 -14.75
CA LYS A 62 0.13 15.06 -16.17
C LYS A 62 -1.34 15.47 -16.31
N TYR A 63 -2.25 14.79 -15.59
CA TYR A 63 -3.67 15.12 -15.62
C TYR A 63 -3.95 16.57 -15.17
N LYS A 64 -3.27 17.05 -14.11
CA LYS A 64 -3.42 18.42 -13.61
C LYS A 64 -2.91 19.46 -14.60
N SER A 65 -1.79 19.22 -15.28
CA SER A 65 -1.26 20.16 -16.28
C SER A 65 -2.23 20.32 -17.46
N ILE A 66 -2.79 19.21 -17.96
CA ILE A 66 -3.80 19.23 -19.03
C ILE A 66 -5.07 19.96 -18.58
N ARG A 67 -5.53 19.71 -17.35
CA ARG A 67 -6.69 20.41 -16.77
C ARG A 67 -6.47 21.92 -16.70
N LEU A 68 -5.26 22.36 -16.31
CA LEU A 68 -4.90 23.77 -16.23
C LEU A 68 -4.79 24.41 -17.61
N ALA A 69 -4.14 23.75 -18.58
CA ALA A 69 -4.05 24.20 -19.96
C ALA A 69 -5.44 24.43 -20.57
N LYS A 70 -6.38 23.50 -20.33
CA LYS A 70 -7.77 23.63 -20.78
C LYS A 70 -8.49 24.82 -20.14
N LYS A 71 -8.27 25.05 -18.85
CA LYS A 71 -8.85 26.19 -18.12
C LYS A 71 -8.35 27.53 -18.68
N ASN A 72 -7.11 27.56 -19.14
CA ASN A 72 -6.46 28.74 -19.72
C ASN A 72 -6.76 28.91 -21.22
N GLY A 73 -7.63 28.08 -21.81
CA GLY A 73 -8.03 28.19 -23.22
C GLY A 73 -6.99 27.71 -24.23
N GLN A 74 -5.97 26.96 -23.79
CA GLN A 74 -4.96 26.40 -24.70
C GLN A 74 -5.55 25.21 -25.48
N THR A 75 -5.21 25.12 -26.76
CA THR A 75 -5.56 23.97 -27.62
C THR A 75 -4.86 22.71 -27.09
N LEU A 76 -5.64 21.68 -26.77
CA LEU A 76 -5.12 20.41 -26.28
C LEU A 76 -4.94 19.42 -27.42
N SER A 77 -3.94 18.55 -27.29
CA SER A 77 -3.76 17.36 -28.13
C SER A 77 -4.79 16.25 -27.82
N VAL A 78 -5.46 16.32 -26.66
CA VAL A 78 -6.37 15.26 -26.19
C VAL A 78 -7.78 15.45 -26.74
N GLU A 79 -8.34 14.37 -27.29
CA GLU A 79 -9.71 14.34 -27.81
C GLU A 79 -10.76 14.72 -26.74
N LYS A 80 -11.82 15.40 -27.17
CA LYS A 80 -12.86 15.90 -26.26
C LYS A 80 -13.58 14.79 -25.49
N GLU A 81 -13.83 13.66 -26.14
CA GLU A 81 -14.50 12.50 -25.53
C GLU A 81 -13.58 11.77 -24.53
N ASN A 82 -12.31 11.54 -24.88
CA ASN A 82 -11.33 10.96 -23.97
C ASN A 82 -11.14 11.81 -22.71
N TRP A 83 -11.15 13.14 -22.87
CA TRP A 83 -11.12 14.05 -21.73
C TRP A 83 -12.34 13.97 -20.82
N LYS A 84 -13.55 13.74 -21.35
CA LYS A 84 -14.75 13.54 -20.53
C LYS A 84 -14.62 12.26 -19.72
N LYS A 85 -14.21 11.16 -20.34
CA LYS A 85 -13.96 9.87 -19.67
C LYS A 85 -12.90 10.02 -18.57
N ALA A 86 -11.77 10.66 -18.87
CA ALA A 86 -10.71 10.90 -17.89
C ALA A 86 -11.20 11.75 -16.69
N LYS A 87 -12.11 12.71 -16.90
CA LYS A 87 -12.74 13.46 -15.80
C LYS A 87 -13.65 12.60 -14.93
N GLU A 88 -14.40 11.67 -15.51
CA GLU A 88 -15.26 10.75 -14.77
C GLU A 88 -14.44 9.78 -13.93
N LEU A 89 -13.41 9.16 -14.52
CA LEU A 89 -12.44 8.33 -13.81
C LEU A 89 -11.76 9.08 -12.66
N HIS A 90 -11.37 10.33 -12.88
CA HIS A 90 -10.79 11.15 -11.81
C HIS A 90 -11.78 11.40 -10.65
N LYS A 91 -13.10 11.49 -10.92
CA LYS A 91 -14.10 11.58 -9.84
C LYS A 91 -14.13 10.30 -9.02
N SER A 92 -14.06 9.12 -9.66
CA SER A 92 -13.97 7.83 -8.96
C SER A 92 -12.77 7.77 -8.02
N ILE A 93 -11.60 8.26 -8.47
CA ILE A 93 -10.40 8.38 -7.60
C ILE A 93 -10.67 9.27 -6.38
N VAL A 94 -11.40 10.38 -6.57
CA VAL A 94 -11.75 11.28 -5.46
C VAL A 94 -12.68 10.60 -4.46
N GLU A 95 -13.66 9.82 -4.91
CA GLU A 95 -14.56 9.08 -4.01
C GLU A 95 -13.81 7.97 -3.25
N ILE A 96 -12.98 7.16 -3.92
CA ILE A 96 -12.14 6.14 -3.26
C ILE A 96 -11.26 6.77 -2.18
N ARG A 97 -10.69 7.95 -2.46
CA ARG A 97 -9.86 8.68 -1.47
C ARG A 97 -10.65 9.21 -0.28
N LYS A 98 -11.95 9.51 -0.43
CA LYS A 98 -12.81 9.90 0.71
C LYS A 98 -13.16 8.69 1.56
N GLU A 99 -13.42 7.54 0.92
CA GLU A 99 -13.72 6.27 1.59
C GLU A 99 -12.50 5.69 2.29
N MET A 100 -11.30 5.91 1.73
CA MET A 100 -10.03 5.78 2.45
C MET A 100 -9.99 6.74 3.63
N LYS A 101 -10.66 6.37 4.74
CA LYS A 101 -10.55 7.07 6.02
C LYS A 101 -9.08 7.29 6.35
N ALA A 102 -8.78 8.40 7.03
CA ALA A 102 -7.42 8.69 7.48
C ALA A 102 -6.88 7.50 8.28
N THR A 103 -5.97 6.75 7.67
CA THR A 103 -5.42 5.54 8.30
C THR A 103 -4.56 5.96 9.49
N ALA A 104 -4.91 5.47 10.68
CA ALA A 104 -4.25 5.77 11.94
C ALA A 104 -2.83 5.16 12.06
N VAL A 105 -2.18 4.80 10.95
CA VAL A 105 -0.88 4.12 10.93
C VAL A 105 0.19 4.86 11.72
N LYS A 106 0.26 6.20 11.61
CA LYS A 106 1.25 7.00 12.35
C LYS A 106 1.00 7.00 13.87
N PRO A 107 -0.20 7.31 14.38
CA PRO A 107 -0.48 7.20 15.80
C PRO A 107 -0.35 5.77 16.33
N LEU A 108 -0.85 4.75 15.62
CA LEU A 108 -0.70 3.34 16.03
C LEU A 108 0.78 2.91 16.13
N LYS A 109 1.63 3.33 15.18
CA LYS A 109 3.08 3.08 15.28
C LYS A 109 3.72 3.80 16.47
N ALA A 110 3.20 4.94 16.91
CA ALA A 110 3.69 5.65 18.09
C ALA A 110 3.23 4.96 19.38
N GLU A 111 1.97 4.50 19.41
CA GLU A 111 1.37 3.73 20.50
C GLU A 111 2.08 2.40 20.72
N ALA A 112 2.29 1.61 19.66
CA ALA A 112 3.06 0.36 19.75
C ALA A 112 4.47 0.59 20.33
N LYS A 113 5.12 1.71 19.98
CA LYS A 113 6.43 2.07 20.57
C LYS A 113 6.32 2.46 22.04
N ALA A 114 5.23 3.09 22.47
CA ALA A 114 4.99 3.46 23.85
C ALA A 114 4.75 2.22 24.72
N GLN A 115 3.90 1.29 24.25
CA GLN A 115 3.63 0.00 24.90
C GLN A 115 4.92 -0.82 25.10
N VAL A 116 5.79 -0.89 24.08
CA VAL A 116 7.11 -1.54 24.21
C VAL A 116 7.98 -0.91 25.31
N LYS A 117 7.92 0.42 25.49
CA LYS A 117 8.66 1.10 26.57
C LYS A 117 8.05 0.83 27.94
N ALA A 118 6.72 0.70 27.99
CA ALA A 118 5.97 0.32 29.19
C ALA A 118 6.08 -1.18 29.54
N LYS A 119 6.75 -1.98 28.69
CA LYS A 119 6.83 -3.46 28.77
C LYS A 119 5.47 -4.15 28.59
N GLU A 120 4.51 -3.48 27.96
CA GLU A 120 3.22 -4.02 27.56
C GLU A 120 3.35 -4.71 26.20
N PHE A 121 4.08 -5.82 26.16
CA PHE A 121 4.52 -6.41 24.90
C PHE A 121 3.37 -7.05 24.09
N ASP A 122 2.40 -7.68 24.74
CA ASP A 122 1.24 -8.26 24.07
C ASP A 122 0.37 -7.17 23.43
N SER A 123 0.13 -6.08 24.16
CA SER A 123 -0.54 -4.88 23.62
C SER A 123 0.22 -4.32 22.42
N ALA A 124 1.55 -4.24 22.51
CA ALA A 124 2.39 -3.78 21.40
C ALA A 124 2.32 -4.67 20.16
N ILE A 125 2.17 -5.98 20.32
CA ILE A 125 1.96 -6.91 19.20
C ILE A 125 0.56 -6.69 18.60
N GLY A 126 -0.47 -6.56 19.45
CA GLY A 126 -1.83 -6.21 19.03
C GLY A 126 -1.87 -4.94 18.17
N THR A 127 -1.30 -3.84 18.68
CA THR A 127 -1.25 -2.58 17.94
C THR A 127 -0.38 -2.67 16.67
N LEU A 128 0.65 -3.52 16.63
CA LEU A 128 1.39 -3.78 15.39
C LEU A 128 0.56 -4.52 14.33
N ASN A 129 -0.32 -5.44 14.75
CA ASN A 129 -1.25 -6.09 13.82
C ASN A 129 -2.28 -5.10 13.27
N GLU A 130 -2.78 -4.16 14.09
CA GLU A 130 -3.65 -3.09 13.60
C GLU A 130 -2.93 -2.18 12.57
N VAL A 131 -1.63 -1.92 12.77
CA VAL A 131 -0.81 -1.21 11.77
C VAL A 131 -0.72 -2.00 10.47
N LEU A 132 -0.55 -3.32 10.55
CA LEU A 132 -0.48 -4.21 9.41
C LEU A 132 -1.81 -4.19 8.62
N ASP A 133 -2.93 -4.33 9.30
CA ASP A 133 -4.26 -4.32 8.68
C ASP A 133 -4.57 -2.97 8.02
N ALA A 134 -4.26 -1.86 8.70
CA ALA A 134 -4.39 -0.52 8.13
C ALA A 134 -3.53 -0.32 6.87
N LYS A 135 -2.35 -0.97 6.80
CA LYS A 135 -1.50 -0.96 5.61
C LYS A 135 -2.05 -1.82 4.49
N LYS A 136 -2.57 -3.02 4.79
CA LYS A 136 -3.22 -3.90 3.80
C LYS A 136 -4.42 -3.20 3.15
N ALA A 137 -5.29 -2.59 3.97
CA ALA A 137 -6.42 -1.80 3.48
C ALA A 137 -5.97 -0.62 2.60
N ARG A 138 -4.95 0.13 3.03
CA ARG A 138 -4.38 1.23 2.23
C ARG A 138 -3.82 0.75 0.90
N LEU A 139 -3.12 -0.39 0.88
CA LEU A 139 -2.54 -0.93 -0.34
C LEU A 139 -3.63 -1.33 -1.34
N ALA A 140 -4.71 -1.98 -0.88
CA ALA A 140 -5.83 -2.35 -1.73
C ALA A 140 -6.43 -1.13 -2.45
N SER A 141 -6.79 -0.08 -1.71
CA SER A 141 -7.31 1.16 -2.31
C SER A 141 -6.29 1.87 -3.20
N LEU A 142 -4.99 1.77 -2.91
CA LEU A 142 -3.95 2.35 -3.76
C LEU A 142 -3.79 1.60 -5.10
N LYS A 143 -3.97 0.27 -5.11
CA LYS A 143 -3.99 -0.52 -6.34
C LYS A 143 -5.18 -0.13 -7.22
N GLU A 144 -6.37 -0.02 -6.65
CA GLU A 144 -7.56 0.48 -7.36
C GLU A 144 -7.35 1.90 -7.93
N ILE A 145 -6.79 2.82 -7.13
CA ILE A 145 -6.48 4.18 -7.60
C ILE A 145 -5.45 4.15 -8.73
N ASN A 146 -4.45 3.26 -8.65
CA ASN A 146 -3.40 3.15 -9.66
C ASN A 146 -3.93 2.63 -10.99
N GLU A 147 -4.77 1.58 -10.97
CA GLU A 147 -5.45 1.09 -12.18
C GLU A 147 -6.27 2.20 -12.85
N ILE A 148 -6.97 3.04 -12.08
CA ILE A 148 -7.72 4.17 -12.63
C ILE A 148 -6.76 5.25 -13.19
N TRP A 149 -5.61 5.48 -12.56
CA TRP A 149 -4.61 6.39 -13.11
C TRP A 149 -4.02 5.87 -14.42
N GLU A 150 -3.72 4.58 -14.55
CA GLU A 150 -3.25 3.98 -15.81
C GLU A 150 -4.28 4.14 -16.93
N GLN A 151 -5.56 3.90 -16.63
CA GLN A 151 -6.66 4.18 -17.57
C GLN A 151 -6.70 5.66 -17.97
N ILE A 152 -6.54 6.58 -17.01
CA ILE A 152 -6.46 8.00 -17.30
C ILE A 152 -5.25 8.32 -18.18
N ASP A 153 -4.07 7.74 -17.91
CA ASP A 153 -2.84 7.99 -18.69
C ASP A 153 -3.07 7.58 -20.15
N SER A 154 -3.63 6.39 -20.40
CA SER A 154 -3.94 5.91 -21.76
C SER A 154 -4.93 6.79 -22.55
N LEU A 155 -5.75 7.57 -21.84
CA LEU A 155 -6.72 8.48 -22.45
C LEU A 155 -6.15 9.88 -22.73
N ILE A 156 -5.03 10.23 -22.09
CA ILE A 156 -4.43 11.57 -22.16
C ILE A 156 -3.03 11.59 -22.79
N GLU A 157 -2.43 10.43 -23.05
CA GLU A 157 -1.32 10.25 -24.00
C GLU A 157 -1.76 10.65 -25.43
#